data_AF-A0AAV3HDZ5-F1
#
_entry.id   AF-A0AAV3HDZ5-F1
#
_cell.length_a   1.000
_cell.length_b   1.000
_cell.length_c   1.000
_cell.angle_alpha   90.00
_cell.angle_beta   90.00
_cell.angle_gamma   90.00
#
_symmetry.space_group_name_H-M   'P 1'
#
loop_
_entity.id
_entity.type
_entity.pdbx_description
1 polymer ?
#
loop_
_entity_poly.entity_id
_entity_poly.type
_entity_poly.pdbx_seq_one_letter_code
_entity_poly.pdbx_strand_id
1 'polypeptide(L)'
;GSQWTVQGSRIKPGTDFWFYVRSVNLVGKSAFVEVSGQPSNDGEGYLEFFREKIGKLHLAQGLWELIDNSQLADEMAEMKTTITETRNEITQTVSKTLENQSA
;
A
#
# COMPACT_ATOMS: atom_id res chain seq x y z
N GLY A 1 22.40 -3.70 14.76
CA GLY A 1 23.21 -2.71 15.48
C GLY A 1 22.34 -2.05 16.53
N SER A 2 22.90 -1.70 17.68
CA SER A 2 22.16 -0.99 18.73
C SER A 2 22.03 0.49 18.36
N GLN A 3 20.81 1.02 18.36
CA GLN A 3 20.52 2.43 18.11
C GLN A 3 20.12 3.12 19.42
N TRP A 4 20.53 4.38 19.56
CA TRP A 4 20.08 5.29 20.62
C TRP A 4 19.36 6.46 19.95
N THR A 5 18.23 6.87 20.52
CA THR A 5 17.42 7.97 19.98
C THR A 5 17.21 9.00 21.09
N VAL A 6 17.43 10.27 20.76
CA VAL A 6 17.12 11.42 21.64
C VAL A 6 15.92 12.15 21.04
N GLN A 7 14.90 12.41 21.86
CA GLN A 7 13.69 13.11 21.45
C GLN A 7 13.39 14.25 22.43
N GLY A 8 12.78 15.33 21.95
CA GLY A 8 12.33 16.43 22.78
C GLY A 8 12.13 17.71 21.98
N SER A 9 11.33 18.63 22.52
CA SER A 9 10.98 19.92 21.89
C SER A 9 12.18 20.83 21.59
N ARG A 10 13.34 20.50 22.15
CA ARG A 10 14.60 21.22 21.92
C ARG A 10 15.38 20.71 20.72
N ILE A 11 15.08 19.52 20.19
CA ILE A 11 15.66 19.01 18.94
C ILE A 11 14.88 19.62 17.79
N LYS A 12 15.47 20.63 17.13
CA LYS A 12 14.80 21.39 16.08
C LYS A 12 15.60 21.37 14.78
N PRO A 13 14.93 21.40 13.61
CA PRO A 13 15.61 21.56 12.36
C PRO A 13 16.39 22.87 12.26
N GLY A 14 17.46 22.88 11.46
CA GLY A 14 18.28 24.09 11.27
C GLY A 14 19.11 24.50 12.49
N THR A 15 19.14 23.66 13.53
CA THR A 15 19.91 23.91 14.76
C THR A 15 21.08 22.93 14.84
N ASP A 16 22.27 23.44 15.08
CA ASP A 16 23.45 22.59 15.24
C ASP A 16 23.44 21.92 16.62
N PHE A 17 23.58 20.61 16.62
CA PHE A 17 23.76 19.81 17.83
C PHE A 17 25.15 19.24 17.85
N TRP A 18 25.72 19.19 19.05
CA TRP A 18 27.03 18.63 19.32
C TRP A 18 26.87 17.41 20.21
N PHE A 19 27.50 16.32 19.81
CA PHE A 19 27.51 15.05 20.54
C PHE A 19 28.93 14.77 21.01
N TYR A 20 29.05 14.48 22.30
CA TYR A 20 30.29 14.11 22.94
C TYR A 20 30.21 12.64 23.34
N VAL A 21 30.95 11.79 22.64
CA VAL A 21 30.89 10.34 22.83
C VAL A 21 32.20 9.87 23.46
N ARG A 22 32.09 9.00 24.45
CA ARG A 22 33.23 8.27 25.02
C ARG A 22 32.82 6.86 25.40
N SER A 23 33.77 5.94 25.41
CA SER A 23 33.59 4.62 25.99
C SER A 23 33.91 4.63 27.49
N VAL A 24 33.22 3.78 28.24
CA VAL A 24 33.46 3.54 29.66
C VAL A 24 33.44 2.03 29.90
N ASN A 25 34.45 1.51 30.60
CA ASN A 25 34.50 0.13 31.05
C ASN A 25 35.07 0.06 32.48
N LEU A 26 35.32 -1.15 32.98
CA LEU A 26 35.89 -1.37 34.32
C LEU A 26 37.33 -0.85 34.48
N VAL A 27 38.09 -0.79 33.39
CA VAL A 27 39.49 -0.37 33.38
C VAL A 27 39.62 1.15 33.31
N GLY A 28 38.66 1.84 32.69
CA GLY A 28 38.68 3.29 32.60
C GLY A 28 37.72 3.88 31.57
N LYS A 29 37.98 5.15 31.23
CA LYS A 29 37.19 5.94 30.28
C LYS A 29 38.09 6.42 29.15
N SER A 30 37.58 6.43 27.92
CA SER A 30 38.30 7.05 26.80
C SER A 30 38.27 8.58 26.88
N ALA A 31 39.11 9.21 26.06
CA ALA A 31 38.91 10.60 25.66
C ALA A 31 37.53 10.77 24.98
N PHE A 32 37.02 11.99 25.02
CA PHE A 32 35.81 12.35 24.27
C PHE A 32 36.15 12.53 22.80
N VAL A 33 35.24 12.07 21.96
CA VAL A 33 35.15 12.44 20.55
C VAL A 33 33.93 13.33 20.39
N GLU A 34 34.09 14.39 19.62
CA GLU A 34 33.05 15.36 19.32
C GLU A 34 32.57 15.17 17.87
N VAL A 35 31.26 15.19 17.66
CA VAL A 35 30.65 15.23 16.34
C VAL A 35 29.47 16.19 16.35
N SER A 36 29.30 16.96 15.28
CA SER A 36 28.14 17.83 15.10
C SER A 36 27.21 17.30 14.03
N GLY A 37 25.95 17.72 14.12
CA GLY A 37 24.94 17.42 13.12
C GLY A 37 23.73 18.32 13.27
N GLN A 38 23.02 18.52 12.17
CA GLN A 38 21.82 19.34 12.12
C GLN A 38 20.62 18.46 11.73
N PRO A 39 19.53 18.44 12.53
CA PRO A 39 18.31 17.79 12.12
C PRO A 39 17.78 18.43 10.83
N SER A 40 17.46 17.60 9.84
CA SER A 40 16.93 18.08 8.57
C SER A 40 15.53 18.67 8.76
N ASN A 41 15.24 19.77 8.06
CA ASN A 41 13.88 20.31 7.91
C ASN A 41 13.23 19.86 6.59
N ASP A 42 13.88 18.97 5.84
CA ASP A 42 13.45 18.57 4.51
C ASP A 42 12.34 17.52 4.56
N GLY A 43 11.14 17.99 4.89
CA GLY A 43 9.94 17.15 4.91
C GLY A 43 9.64 16.51 3.55
N GLU A 44 9.93 17.23 2.45
CA GLU A 44 9.68 16.73 1.09
C GLU A 44 10.62 15.57 0.73
N GLY A 45 11.92 15.72 1.01
CA GLY A 45 12.89 14.64 0.82
C GLY A 45 12.60 13.40 1.67
N TYR A 46 12.10 13.57 2.90
CA TYR A 46 11.63 12.42 3.70
C TYR A 46 10.43 11.74 3.05
N LEU A 47 9.45 12.49 2.56
CA LEU A 47 8.28 11.93 1.88
C LEU A 47 8.67 11.22 0.59
N GLU A 48 9.61 11.76 -0.18
CA GLU A 48 10.15 11.10 -1.37
C GLU A 48 10.87 9.79 -1.01
N PHE A 49 11.75 9.80 0.00
CA PHE A 49 12.46 8.61 0.46
C PHE A 49 11.51 7.50 0.93
N PHE A 50 10.43 7.86 1.64
CA PHE A 50 9.45 6.89 2.11
C PHE A 50 8.39 6.55 1.07
N ARG A 51 8.26 7.29 -0.02
CA ARG A 51 7.25 7.08 -1.07
C ARG A 51 7.22 5.65 -1.56
N GLU A 52 8.37 5.07 -1.89
CA GLU A 52 8.46 3.69 -2.37
C GLU A 52 8.10 2.67 -1.29
N LYS A 53 8.46 2.93 -0.03
CA LYS A 53 8.13 2.04 1.11
C LYS A 53 6.65 2.09 1.45
N ILE A 54 6.05 3.27 1.46
CA ILE A 54 4.62 3.49 1.68
C ILE A 54 3.80 2.89 0.53
N GLY A 55 4.24 3.14 -0.71
CA GLY A 55 3.60 2.62 -1.91
C GLY A 55 3.61 1.10 -1.99
N LYS A 56 4.59 0.40 -1.40
CA LYS A 56 4.67 -1.07 -1.46
C LYS A 56 3.94 -1.81 -0.34
N LEU A 57 3.69 -1.21 0.83
CA LEU A 57 3.37 -1.99 2.05
C LEU A 57 1.96 -1.82 2.63
N HIS A 58 1.20 -0.75 2.34
CA HIS A 58 -0.10 -0.57 3.00
C HIS A 58 -1.19 0.09 2.12
N LEU A 59 -0.86 1.15 1.38
CA LEU A 59 -1.87 1.87 0.60
C LEU A 59 -2.15 1.22 -0.75
N ALA A 60 -1.12 0.82 -1.50
CA ALA A 60 -1.35 0.19 -2.80
C ALA A 60 -1.97 -1.21 -2.64
N GLN A 61 -1.59 -1.99 -1.63
CA GLN A 61 -2.17 -3.31 -1.40
C GLN A 61 -3.66 -3.21 -1.06
N GLY A 62 -4.03 -2.32 -0.12
CA GLY A 62 -5.45 -2.09 0.20
C GLY A 62 -6.25 -1.50 -0.98
N LEU A 63 -5.62 -0.67 -1.82
CA LEU A 63 -6.25 -0.14 -3.03
C LEU A 63 -6.42 -1.21 -4.12
N TRP A 64 -5.44 -2.10 -4.30
CA TRP A 64 -5.53 -3.22 -5.25
C TRP A 64 -6.62 -4.22 -4.86
N GLU A 65 -6.75 -4.55 -3.57
CA GLU A 65 -7.83 -5.42 -3.07
C GLU A 65 -9.22 -4.79 -3.27
N LEU A 66 -9.34 -3.46 -3.20
CA LEU A 66 -10.60 -2.73 -3.46
C LEU A 66 -10.93 -2.58 -4.95
N ILE A 67 -9.93 -2.60 -5.84
CA ILE A 67 -10.11 -2.44 -7.29
C ILE A 67 -10.24 -3.79 -8.01
N ASP A 68 -9.83 -4.89 -7.38
CA ASP A 68 -9.89 -6.23 -7.95
C ASP A 68 -11.35 -6.71 -8.11
N ASN A 69 -11.93 -6.39 -9.27
CA ASN A 69 -13.25 -6.83 -9.71
C ASN A 69 -13.19 -8.17 -10.46
N SER A 70 -12.15 -8.99 -10.27
CA SER A 70 -12.04 -10.28 -10.95
C SER A 70 -13.28 -11.18 -10.74
N GLN A 71 -13.86 -11.18 -9.54
CA GLN A 71 -15.11 -11.93 -9.26
C GLN A 71 -16.31 -11.41 -10.07
N LEU A 72 -16.41 -10.11 -10.30
CA LEU A 72 -17.47 -9.52 -11.12
C LEU A 72 -17.37 -9.97 -12.59
N ALA A 73 -16.16 -10.25 -13.08
CA ALA A 73 -15.97 -10.75 -14.43
C ALA A 73 -16.53 -12.18 -14.61
N ASP A 74 -16.35 -13.04 -13.62
CA ASP A 74 -16.89 -14.41 -13.63
C ASP A 74 -18.42 -14.41 -13.52
N GLU A 75 -18.99 -13.60 -12.61
CA GLU A 75 -20.44 -13.42 -12.49
C GLU A 75 -21.07 -12.87 -13.79
N MET A 76 -20.39 -11.94 -14.47
CA MET A 76 -20.84 -11.44 -15.77
C MET A 76 -20.75 -12.49 -16.88
N ALA A 77 -19.76 -13.39 -16.83
CA ALA A 77 -19.65 -14.49 -17.78
C ALA A 77 -20.80 -15.50 -17.59
N GLU A 78 -21.09 -15.88 -16.35
CA GLU A 78 -22.23 -16.74 -16.01
C GLU A 78 -23.58 -16.10 -16.39
N MET A 79 -23.77 -14.83 -16.09
CA MET A 79 -24.99 -14.12 -16.48
C MET A 79 -25.17 -14.10 -18.01
N LYS A 80 -24.07 -13.93 -18.75
CA LYS A 80 -24.09 -13.94 -20.21
C LYS A 80 -24.47 -15.33 -20.76
N THR A 81 -24.01 -16.41 -20.14
CA THR A 81 -24.42 -17.77 -20.52
C THR A 81 -25.90 -17.99 -20.24
N THR A 82 -26.39 -17.61 -19.05
CA THR A 82 -27.80 -17.75 -18.69
C THR A 82 -28.71 -16.95 -19.63
N ILE A 83 -28.37 -15.70 -19.95
CA ILE A 83 -29.14 -14.89 -20.90
C ILE A 83 -29.22 -15.56 -22.28
N THR A 84 -28.11 -16.18 -22.72
CA THR A 84 -28.06 -16.87 -24.02
C THR A 84 -28.94 -18.11 -24.01
N GLU A 85 -28.90 -18.90 -22.95
CA GLU A 85 -29.75 -20.07 -22.76
C GLU A 85 -31.23 -19.71 -22.74
N THR A 86 -31.61 -18.73 -21.90
CA THR A 86 -32.99 -18.24 -21.82
C THR A 86 -33.48 -17.70 -23.17
N ARG A 87 -32.61 -16.99 -23.92
CA ARG A 87 -32.96 -16.52 -25.28
C ARG A 87 -33.24 -17.69 -26.23
N ASN A 88 -32.44 -18.74 -26.18
CA ASN A 88 -32.62 -19.93 -27.02
C ASN A 88 -33.92 -20.67 -26.66
N GLU A 89 -34.22 -20.81 -25.37
CA GLU A 89 -35.47 -21.42 -24.88
C GLU A 89 -36.71 -20.63 -25.32
N ILE A 90 -36.68 -19.30 -25.21
CA ILE A 90 -37.76 -18.43 -25.69
C ILE A 90 -37.95 -18.62 -27.19
N THR A 91 -36.87 -18.59 -27.97
CA THR A 91 -36.92 -18.75 -29.43
C THR A 91 -37.55 -20.09 -29.79
N GLN A 92 -37.12 -21.17 -29.15
CA GLN A 92 -37.66 -22.51 -29.40
C GLN A 92 -39.14 -22.62 -29.01
N THR A 93 -39.52 -22.04 -27.88
CA THR A 93 -40.91 -22.07 -27.41
C THR A 93 -41.80 -21.32 -28.38
N VAL A 94 -41.43 -20.09 -28.76
CA VAL A 94 -42.17 -19.26 -29.72
C VAL A 94 -42.33 -19.95 -31.07
N SER A 95 -41.27 -20.56 -31.60
CA SER A 95 -41.35 -21.33 -32.86
C SER A 95 -42.37 -22.47 -32.78
N LYS A 96 -42.35 -23.27 -31.71
CA LYS A 96 -43.30 -24.37 -31.51
C LYS A 96 -44.75 -23.88 -31.39
N THR A 97 -44.99 -22.75 -30.70
CA THR A 97 -46.35 -22.21 -30.57
C THR A 97 -46.90 -21.73 -31.91
N LEU A 98 -46.06 -21.08 -32.74
CA LEU A 98 -46.44 -20.62 -34.07
C LEU A 98 -46.74 -21.78 -35.03
N GLU A 99 -45.95 -22.85 -34.99
CA GLU A 99 -46.21 -24.08 -35.76
C GLU A 99 -47.55 -24.72 -35.36
N ASN A 100 -47.82 -24.85 -34.06
CA ASN A 100 -49.08 -25.42 -33.56
C ASN A 100 -50.32 -24.59 -33.88
N GLN A 101 -50.19 -23.27 -34.07
CA GLN A 101 -51.30 -22.39 -34.48
C GLN A 101 -51.55 -22.39 -35.99
N SER A 102 -50.57 -22.87 -36.77
CA SER A 102 -50.63 -22.91 -38.24
C SER A 102 -51.12 -24.27 -38.77
N ALA A 103 -51.32 -25.25 -37.88
CA ALA A 103 -51.84 -26.59 -38.16
C ALA A 103 -53.34 -26.68 -37.85
#